data_AF-A0A1Q5RQG5-F1
#
_entry.id   AF-A0A1Q5RQG5-F1
#
_cell.length_a   1.000
_cell.length_b   1.000
_cell.length_c   1.000
_cell.angle_alpha   90.00
_cell.angle_beta   90.00
_cell.angle_gamma   90.00
#
_symmetry.space_group_name_H-M   'P 1'
#
loop_
_entity.id
_entity.type
_entity.pdbx_description
1 polymer ?
#
loop_
_entity_poly.entity_id
_entity_poly.type
_entity_poly.pdbx_seq_one_letter_code
_entity_poly.pdbx_strand_id
1 'polypeptide(L)'
;MNDRYRGVFGPRDALFANEADLTARGLAHGDLVEIETALPSGEPRRLTLTAIVYDIARGSVAAYYPEANGLVPLDYQDKESGTPSYKSVPVHIRRTVQAA
;
A
#
# COMPACT_ATOMS: atom_id res chain seq x y z
N MET A 1 2.99 -12.02 -14.90
CA MET A 1 4.37 -11.75 -14.49
C MET A 1 4.47 -12.16 -13.03
N ASN A 2 5.32 -13.11 -12.64
CA ASN A 2 5.31 -13.68 -11.28
C ASN A 2 6.52 -13.21 -10.47
N ASP A 3 6.32 -12.75 -9.23
CA ASP A 3 7.41 -12.54 -8.27
C ASP A 3 7.67 -13.86 -7.52
N ARG A 4 8.59 -14.63 -8.07
CA ARG A 4 9.02 -15.91 -7.49
C ARG A 4 9.77 -15.76 -6.17
N TYR A 5 10.36 -14.60 -5.88
CA TYR A 5 11.08 -14.37 -4.63
C TYR A 5 10.13 -14.20 -3.46
N ARG A 6 8.95 -13.62 -3.70
CA ARG A 6 7.92 -13.37 -2.68
C ARG A 6 6.73 -14.33 -2.75
N GLY A 7 6.78 -15.32 -3.64
CA GLY A 7 5.68 -16.27 -3.84
C GLY A 7 4.38 -15.63 -4.37
N VAL A 8 4.48 -14.48 -5.04
CA VAL A 8 3.31 -13.79 -5.61
C VAL A 8 3.17 -14.18 -7.08
N PHE A 9 2.04 -14.80 -7.40
CA PHE A 9 1.69 -15.25 -8.75
C PHE A 9 0.50 -14.45 -9.27
N GLY A 10 0.57 -13.99 -10.51
CA GLY A 10 -0.50 -13.19 -11.11
C GLY A 10 -0.30 -11.68 -10.95
N PRO A 11 -1.38 -10.90 -10.74
CA PRO A 11 -1.32 -9.43 -10.68
C PRO A 11 -0.41 -8.92 -9.55
N ARG A 12 0.20 -7.76 -9.77
CA ARG A 12 1.09 -7.08 -8.82
C ARG A 12 0.35 -6.08 -7.93
N ASP A 13 -0.98 -6.16 -7.90
CA ASP A 13 -1.83 -5.36 -7.01
C ASP A 13 -1.78 -5.95 -5.60
N ALA A 14 -0.61 -5.83 -4.96
CA ALA A 14 -0.29 -6.46 -3.68
C ALA A 14 0.16 -5.42 -2.65
N LEU A 15 -0.42 -5.53 -1.46
CA LEU A 15 0.00 -4.80 -0.26
C LEU A 15 0.61 -5.80 0.73
N PHE A 16 1.93 -5.83 0.81
CA PHE A 16 2.66 -6.62 1.78
C PHE A 16 2.53 -6.00 3.17
N ALA A 17 2.07 -6.78 4.15
CA ALA A 17 1.84 -6.31 5.50
C ALA A 17 2.16 -7.41 6.53
N ASN A 18 2.47 -6.97 7.75
CA ASN A 18 2.67 -7.87 8.87
C ASN A 18 1.34 -8.53 9.27
N GLU A 19 1.35 -9.83 9.56
CA GLU A 19 0.16 -10.60 9.95
C GLU A 19 -0.56 -10.01 11.18
N ALA A 20 0.18 -9.57 12.19
CA ALA A 20 -0.40 -9.00 13.40
C ALA A 20 -1.12 -7.67 13.13
N ASP A 21 -0.62 -6.88 12.17
CA ASP A 21 -1.23 -5.60 11.82
C ASP A 21 -2.49 -5.76 10.97
N LEU A 22 -2.53 -6.78 10.10
CA LEU A 22 -3.74 -7.17 9.40
C LEU A 22 -4.80 -7.70 10.37
N THR A 23 -4.40 -8.62 11.26
CA THR A 23 -5.29 -9.22 12.26
C THR A 23 -5.89 -8.16 13.19
N ALA A 24 -5.08 -7.20 13.66
CA ALA A 24 -5.55 -6.09 14.49
C ALA A 24 -6.57 -5.18 13.80
N ARG A 25 -6.64 -5.22 12.46
CA ARG A 25 -7.60 -4.49 11.62
C ARG A 25 -8.76 -5.37 11.13
N GLY A 26 -8.84 -6.63 11.57
CA GLY A 26 -9.84 -7.59 11.12
C GLY A 26 -9.67 -8.01 9.65
N LEU A 27 -8.45 -7.90 9.11
CA LEU A 27 -8.08 -8.26 7.74
C LEU A 27 -7.30 -9.58 7.73
N ALA A 28 -7.41 -10.33 6.64
CA ALA A 28 -6.67 -11.57 6.42
C ALA A 28 -5.80 -11.53 5.15
N HIS A 29 -4.88 -12.48 5.01
CA HIS A 29 -4.19 -12.72 3.74
C HIS A 29 -5.21 -12.96 2.62
N GLY A 30 -5.02 -12.30 1.48
CA GLY A 30 -5.91 -12.38 0.32
C GLY A 30 -7.09 -11.40 0.35
N ASP A 31 -7.33 -10.69 1.46
CA ASP A 31 -8.39 -9.67 1.51
C ASP A 31 -8.08 -8.53 0.54
N LEU A 32 -9.13 -8.06 -0.14
CA LEU A 32 -9.05 -6.85 -0.94
C LEU A 32 -9.18 -5.62 -0.01
N VAL A 33 -8.20 -4.72 -0.08
CA VAL A 33 -8.08 -3.57 0.82
C VAL A 33 -8.00 -2.27 0.02
N GLU A 34 -8.64 -1.23 0.55
CA GLU A 34 -8.44 0.14 0.11
C GLU A 34 -7.28 0.74 0.92
N ILE A 35 -6.28 1.27 0.23
CA ILE A 35 -5.18 2.04 0.80
C ILE A 35 -5.31 3.49 0.37
N GLU A 36 -5.20 4.42 1.32
CA GLU A 36 -5.38 5.85 1.13
C GLU A 36 -4.19 6.60 1.74
N THR A 37 -3.64 7.59 1.05
CA THR A 37 -2.59 8.45 1.63
C THR A 37 -3.14 9.27 2.80
N ALA A 38 -2.40 9.29 3.91
CA ALA A 38 -2.75 10.06 5.12
C ALA A 38 -2.17 11.49 5.11
N LEU A 39 -1.50 11.89 4.03
CA LEU A 39 -0.97 13.24 3.87
C LEU A 39 -2.09 14.21 3.46
N PRO A 40 -2.12 15.44 4.02
CA PRO A 40 -3.09 16.45 3.64
C PRO A 40 -2.67 17.11 2.33
N SER A 41 -2.99 16.48 1.19
CA SER A 41 -2.72 17.07 -0.13
C SER A 41 -3.82 16.73 -1.14
N GLY A 42 -4.50 17.78 -1.62
CA GLY A 42 -5.39 17.72 -2.75
C GLY A 42 -6.54 16.71 -2.58
N GLU A 43 -6.97 16.12 -3.69
CA GLU A 43 -8.00 15.09 -3.69
C GLU A 43 -7.48 13.77 -3.06
N PRO A 44 -8.35 13.00 -2.38
CA PRO A 44 -8.00 11.71 -1.83
C PRO A 44 -7.34 10.78 -2.85
N ARG A 45 -6.14 10.30 -2.53
CA ARG A 45 -5.39 9.35 -3.34
C ARG A 45 -5.59 7.95 -2.77
N ARG A 46 -6.28 7.09 -3.53
CA ARG A 46 -6.67 5.74 -3.11
C ARG A 46 -6.30 4.69 -4.15
N LEU A 47 -5.98 3.49 -3.68
CA LEU A 47 -5.79 2.31 -4.51
C LEU A 47 -6.48 1.11 -3.85
N THR A 48 -6.88 0.15 -4.67
CA THR A 48 -7.37 -1.14 -4.20
C THR A 48 -6.30 -2.19 -4.46
N LEU A 49 -5.84 -2.88 -3.42
CA LEU A 49 -4.77 -3.87 -3.48
C LEU A 49 -5.19 -5.14 -2.72
N THR A 50 -4.54 -6.27 -3.01
CA THR A 50 -4.70 -7.51 -2.25
C THR A 50 -3.72 -7.54 -1.09
N ALA A 51 -4.20 -7.76 0.13
CA ALA A 51 -3.34 -7.88 1.30
C ALA A 51 -2.56 -9.20 1.27
N ILE A 52 -1.23 -9.12 1.31
CA ILE A 52 -0.33 -10.27 1.32
C ILE A 52 0.44 -10.26 2.65
N VAL A 53 0.23 -11.29 3.47
CA VAL A 53 1.05 -11.50 4.68
C VAL A 53 2.51 -11.68 4.27
N TYR A 54 3.39 -10.90 4.89
CA TYR A 54 4.82 -10.93 4.64
C TYR A 54 5.60 -10.60 5.91
N ASP A 55 6.84 -11.09 6.01
CA ASP A 55 7.76 -10.72 7.07
C ASP A 55 8.30 -9.30 6.84
N ILE A 56 7.48 -8.33 7.23
CA ILE A 56 7.79 -6.90 7.25
C ILE A 56 7.61 -6.37 8.67
N ALA A 57 8.37 -5.34 9.02
CA ALA A 57 8.28 -4.68 10.32
C ALA A 57 6.84 -4.22 10.60
N ARG A 58 6.39 -4.44 11.84
CA ARG A 58 5.08 -3.95 12.30
C ARG A 58 4.97 -2.44 12.13
N GLY A 59 3.78 -1.97 11.76
CA GLY A 59 3.46 -0.59 11.43
C GLY A 59 3.87 -0.17 10.01
N SER A 60 4.51 -1.05 9.24
CA SER A 60 4.95 -0.78 7.87
C SER A 60 4.20 -1.66 6.87
N VAL A 61 4.05 -1.13 5.65
CA VAL A 61 3.56 -1.88 4.49
C VAL A 61 4.47 -1.63 3.29
N ALA A 62 4.44 -2.54 2.33
CA ALA A 62 5.12 -2.37 1.06
C ALA A 62 4.17 -2.70 -0.09
N ALA A 63 4.38 -2.04 -1.22
CA ALA A 63 3.69 -2.32 -2.47
C ALA A 63 4.71 -2.30 -3.60
N TYR A 64 4.36 -2.89 -4.73
CA TYR A 64 5.24 -2.86 -5.88
C TYR A 64 5.33 -1.44 -6.48
N TYR A 65 6.51 -1.14 -7.01
CA TYR A 65 6.70 -0.02 -7.92
C TYR A 65 6.42 -0.50 -9.36
N PRO A 66 5.67 0.26 -10.18
CA PRO A 66 5.11 1.60 -9.92
C PRO A 66 3.67 1.61 -9.36
N GLU A 67 3.12 0.44 -9.00
CA GLU A 67 1.69 0.24 -8.69
C GLU A 67 1.18 1.17 -7.57
N ALA A 68 2.01 1.54 -6.59
CA ALA A 68 1.65 2.45 -5.50
C ALA A 68 1.96 3.94 -5.74
N ASN A 69 2.50 4.33 -6.90
CA ASN A 69 2.90 5.74 -7.14
C ASN A 69 1.74 6.73 -7.02
N GLY A 70 0.51 6.29 -7.32
CA GLY A 70 -0.69 7.13 -7.21
C GLY A 70 -0.95 7.67 -5.80
N LEU A 71 -0.40 7.02 -4.77
CA LEU A 71 -0.50 7.45 -3.37
C LEU A 71 0.42 8.64 -3.06
N VAL A 72 1.51 8.86 -3.80
CA VAL A 72 2.48 9.90 -3.49
C VAL A 72 1.98 11.24 -4.05
N PRO A 73 1.70 12.25 -3.20
CA PRO A 73 1.36 13.58 -3.70
C PRO A 73 2.54 14.24 -4.40
N LEU A 74 2.27 15.00 -5.47
CA LEU A 74 3.32 15.70 -6.22
C LEU A 74 3.97 16.83 -5.42
N ASP A 75 3.25 17.42 -4.47
CA ASP A 75 3.75 18.44 -3.56
C ASP A 75 4.44 17.85 -2.32
N TYR A 76 4.41 16.51 -2.14
CA TYR A 76 5.15 15.81 -1.11
C TYR A 76 6.54 15.39 -1.63
N GLN A 77 7.41 16.39 -1.70
CA GLN A 77 8.75 16.28 -2.25
C GLN A 77 9.79 16.94 -1.35
N ASP A 78 11.04 16.56 -1.55
CA ASP A 78 12.18 17.26 -0.99
C ASP A 78 12.21 18.71 -1.51
N LYS A 79 12.41 19.68 -0.61
CA LYS A 79 12.26 21.10 -0.93
C LYS A 79 13.41 21.65 -1.78
N GLU A 80 14.58 21.04 -1.72
CA GLU A 80 15.77 21.51 -2.45
C GLU A 80 15.88 20.86 -3.82
N SER A 81 15.75 19.54 -3.88
CA SER A 81 15.92 18.76 -5.11
C SER A 81 14.62 18.62 -5.93
N GLY A 82 13.46 18.79 -5.30
CA GLY A 82 12.16 18.49 -5.91
C GLY A 82 11.88 17.00 -6.08
N THR A 83 12.68 16.11 -5.47
CA THR A 83 12.48 14.66 -5.59
C THR A 83 11.25 14.23 -4.80
N PRO A 84 10.26 13.53 -5.41
CA PRO A 84 9.10 13.05 -4.68
C PRO A 84 9.46 12.03 -3.60
N SER A 85 8.74 12.07 -2.48
CA SER A 85 8.99 11.20 -1.34
C SER A 85 8.30 9.84 -1.53
N TYR A 86 8.89 8.98 -2.38
CA TYR A 86 8.37 7.65 -2.72
C TYR A 86 8.47 6.59 -1.60
N LYS A 87 9.11 6.92 -0.49
CA LYS A 87 9.28 6.01 0.65
C LYS A 87 8.65 6.63 1.89
N SER A 88 8.13 5.78 2.77
CA SER A 88 7.57 6.18 4.07
C SER A 88 6.40 7.16 3.98
N VAL A 89 5.60 7.09 2.90
CA VAL A 89 4.32 7.79 2.83
C VAL A 89 3.35 7.17 3.84
N PRO A 90 2.81 7.94 4.80
CA PRO A 90 1.85 7.42 5.75
C PRO A 90 0.53 7.13 5.04
N VAL A 91 -0.10 6.01 5.41
CA VAL A 91 -1.33 5.53 4.76
C VAL A 91 -2.37 5.06 5.77
N HIS A 92 -3.63 5.17 5.38
CA HIS A 92 -4.76 4.46 5.98
C HIS A 92 -5.03 3.18 5.19
N ILE A 93 -5.39 2.11 5.91
CA ILE A 93 -5.74 0.82 5.32
C ILE A 93 -7.11 0.44 5.85
N ARG A 94 -8.05 0.15 4.96
CA ARG A 94 -9.42 -0.25 5.29
C ARG A 94 -9.82 -1.46 4.45
N ARG A 95 -10.71 -2.29 4.97
CA ARG A 95 -11.39 -3.30 4.14
C ARG A 95 -12.15 -2.57 3.03
N THR A 96 -12.03 -3.05 1.80
CA THR A 96 -12.83 -2.47 0.72
C THR A 96 -14.32 -2.78 0.93
N VAL A 97 -15.18 -1.81 0.64
CA VAL A 97 -16.64 -1.98 0.60
C VAL A 97 -17.16 -2.21 -0.82
N GLN A 98 -16.28 -2.49 -1.77
CA GLN A 98 -16.66 -2.61 -3.16
C GLN A 98 -17.56 -3.84 -3.36
N ALA A 99 -18.85 -3.57 -3.58
CA ALA A 99 -19.83 -4.56 -4.00
C ALA A 99 -19.40 -5.17 -5.34
N ALA A 100 -19.57 -6.49 -5.46
CA ALA A 100 -19.48 -7.20 -6.73
C ALA A 100 -20.49 -6.65 -7.75
#